data_AF-A0A8C6AFM4-F1
#
_entry.id   AF-A0A8C6AFM4-F1
#
_cell.length_a   1.000
_cell.length_b   1.000
_cell.length_c   1.000
_cell.angle_alpha   90.00
_cell.angle_beta   90.00
_cell.angle_gamma   90.00
#
_symmetry.space_group_name_H-M   'P 1'
#
loop_
_entity.id
_entity.type
_entity.pdbx_description
1 polymer ?
#
loop_
_entity_poly.entity_id
_entity_poly.type
_entity_poly.pdbx_seq_one_letter_code
_entity_poly.pdbx_strand_id
1 'polypeptide(L)' 'MNGLTLGGQKCSVIRDSLLQDREFTIDLRTKSTSRATTFNTTVTLTAKTLVLLMGKEVSTVNFIDR' A
#
# COMPACT_ATOMS: atom_id res chain seq x y z
N MET A 1 12.85 -6.44 11.92
CA MET A 1 11.42 -6.60 11.57
C MET A 1 11.33 -6.90 10.09
N ASN A 2 10.94 -8.11 9.72
CA ASN A 2 10.90 -8.56 8.33
C ASN A 2 9.75 -7.85 7.61
N GLY A 3 10.04 -7.15 6.51
CA GLY A 3 9.00 -6.49 5.71
C GLY A 3 8.14 -7.50 4.96
N LEU A 4 6.91 -7.10 4.62
CA LEU A 4 6.01 -7.90 3.78
C LEU A 4 6.35 -7.72 2.30
N THR A 5 6.12 -8.75 1.48
CA THR A 5 6.21 -8.67 0.03
C THR A 5 4.89 -9.06 -0.62
N LEU A 6 4.41 -8.24 -1.56
CA LEU A 6 3.24 -8.54 -2.38
C LEU A 6 3.68 -8.72 -3.83
N GLY A 7 3.54 -9.91 -4.41
CA GLY A 7 3.98 -10.18 -5.78
C GLY A 7 5.46 -9.87 -6.04
N GLY A 8 6.33 -10.05 -5.03
CA GLY A 8 7.76 -9.70 -5.10
C GLY A 8 8.08 -8.24 -4.78
N GLN A 9 7.08 -7.34 -4.73
CA GLN A 9 7.26 -5.95 -4.35
C GLN A 9 7.35 -5.83 -2.82
N LYS A 10 8.43 -5.26 -2.30
CA LYS A 10 8.59 -4.99 -0.86
C LYS A 10 7.63 -3.89 -0.42
N CYS A 11 7.00 -4.08 0.73
CA CYS A 11 6.05 -3.16 1.35
C CYS A 11 6.41 -2.90 2.83
N SER A 12 6.07 -1.71 3.29
CA SER A 12 5.95 -1.36 4.72
C SER A 12 4.49 -1.46 5.13
N VAL A 13 4.24 -1.96 6.32
CA VAL A 13 2.93 -1.85 6.97
C VAL A 13 2.77 -0.43 7.52
N ILE A 14 1.66 0.23 7.21
CA ILE A 14 1.25 1.50 7.79
C ILE A 14 0.27 1.24 8.94
N ARG A 15 -0.76 0.43 8.70
CA ARG A 15 -1.78 0.01 9.68
C ARG A 15 -2.08 -1.46 9.49
N ASP A 16 -2.26 -2.18 10.59
CA ASP A 16 -2.67 -3.59 10.59
C ASP A 16 -3.88 -3.77 11.51
N SER A 17 -5.04 -3.93 10.88
CA SER A 17 -6.32 -4.22 11.52
C SER A 17 -7.00 -5.41 10.82
N LEU A 18 -6.22 -6.33 10.24
CA LEU A 18 -6.76 -7.40 9.40
C LEU A 18 -7.72 -8.33 10.15
N LEU A 19 -7.41 -8.59 11.42
CA LEU A 19 -8.16 -9.47 12.30
C LEU A 19 -8.95 -8.69 13.35
N GLN A 20 -9.00 -7.37 13.25
CA GLN A 20 -9.82 -6.53 14.11
C GLN A 20 -11.25 -6.52 13.58
N ASP A 21 -12.20 -6.81 14.47
CA ASP A 21 -13.62 -6.80 14.14
C ASP A 21 -14.02 -5.49 13.47
N ARG A 22 -14.72 -5.63 12.33
CA ARG A 22 -15.26 -4.55 11.49
C ARG A 22 -14.27 -3.75 10.65
N GLU A 23 -12.96 -3.83 10.88
CA GLU A 23 -11.98 -3.09 10.08
C GLU A 23 -11.40 -3.96 8.94
N PHE A 24 -11.00 -5.20 9.25
CA PHE A 24 -10.55 -6.21 8.29
C PHE A 24 -9.56 -5.72 7.22
N THR A 25 -8.75 -4.69 7.52
CA THR A 25 -7.89 -4.04 6.53
C THR A 25 -6.44 -3.95 7.00
N ILE A 26 -5.53 -3.99 6.03
CA ILE A 26 -4.12 -3.64 6.20
C ILE A 26 -3.80 -2.58 5.17
N ASP A 27 -3.24 -1.46 5.63
CA ASP A 27 -2.67 -0.46 4.75
C ASP A 27 -1.17 -0.63 4.67
N LEU A 28 -0.67 -0.61 3.45
CA LEU A 28 0.72 -0.81 3.09
C LEU A 28 1.21 0.34 2.21
N ARG A 29 2.52 0.55 2.21
CA ARG A 29 3.20 1.39 1.21
C ARG A 29 4.37 0.65 0.61
N THR A 30 4.49 0.67 -0.71
CA THR A 30 5.62 0.03 -1.39
C THR A 30 6.94 0.69 -1.01
N LYS A 31 8.01 -0.10 -0.94
CA LYS A 31 9.39 0.37 -0.75
C LYS A 31 10.10 0.39 -2.11
N SER A 32 10.75 1.50 -2.43
CA SER A 32 11.65 1.61 -3.60
C SER A 32 13.08 1.86 -3.13
N THR A 33 14.06 1.31 -3.85
CA THR A 33 15.49 1.53 -3.59
C THR A 33 16.06 2.71 -4.36
N SER A 34 15.37 3.19 -5.39
CA SER A 34 15.92 4.09 -6.43
C SER A 34 15.15 5.41 -6.59
N ARG A 35 14.61 5.99 -5.50
CA ARG A 35 13.72 7.18 -5.56
C ARG A 35 12.50 7.03 -6.47
N ALA A 36 12.18 5.80 -6.87
CA ALA A 36 10.99 5.52 -7.67
C ALA A 36 9.73 5.75 -6.84
N THR A 37 8.64 6.09 -7.52
CA THR A 37 7.36 6.37 -6.90
C THR A 37 6.90 5.20 -6.04
N THR A 38 6.42 5.54 -4.85
CA THR A 38 5.87 4.57 -3.90
C THR A 38 4.36 4.69 -3.89
N PHE A 39 3.68 3.55 -3.80
CA PHE A 39 2.24 3.45 -3.92
C PHE A 39 1.67 2.99 -2.59
N ASN A 40 0.52 3.57 -2.23
CA ASN A 40 -0.28 3.04 -1.14
C ASN A 40 -1.04 1.82 -1.65
N THR A 41 -1.10 0.77 -0.85
CA THR A 41 -1.82 -0.47 -1.15
C THR A 41 -2.67 -0.82 0.05
N THR A 42 -3.95 -1.11 -0.16
CA THR A 42 -4.84 -1.60 0.89
C THR A 42 -5.18 -3.06 0.61
N VAL A 43 -5.12 -3.88 1.64
CA VAL A 43 -5.56 -5.28 1.62
C VAL A 43 -6.77 -5.39 2.53
N THR A 44 -7.86 -5.95 2.03
CA THR A 44 -9.09 -6.17 2.81
C THR A 44 -9.41 -7.66 2.86
N LEU A 45 -9.64 -8.18 4.06
CA LEU A 45 -10.11 -9.53 4.28
C LEU A 45 -11.64 -9.57 4.21
N THR A 46 -12.15 -10.51 3.42
CA THR A 46 -13.56 -10.89 3.41
C THR A 46 -13.70 -12.30 3.99
N ALA A 47 -14.93 -12.82 4.04
CA ALA A 47 -15.19 -14.17 4.53
C ALA A 47 -14.42 -15.27 3.76
N LYS A 48 -14.04 -15.05 2.50
CA LYS A 48 -13.41 -16.08 1.65
C LYS A 48 -12.22 -15.58 0.82
N THR A 49 -12.00 -14.27 0.74
CA THR A 49 -11.00 -13.69 -0.17
C THR A 49 -10.23 -12.56 0.47
N LEU A 50 -9.04 -12.30 -0.07
CA LEU A 50 -8.30 -11.06 0.15
C LEU A 50 -8.47 -10.17 -1.09
N VAL A 51 -8.93 -8.95 -0.89
CA VAL A 51 -9.00 -7.92 -1.94
C VAL A 51 -7.76 -7.05 -1.81
N LEU A 52 -7.01 -6.90 -2.90
CA LEU A 52 -5.82 -6.06 -2.95
C LEU A 52 -6.06 -4.90 -3.92
N LEU A 53 -5.88 -3.68 -3.44
CA LEU A 53 -5.98 -2.46 -4.26
C LEU A 53 -4.68 -1.67 -4.15
N MET A 54 -4.09 -1.32 -5.28
CA MET A 54 -2.92 -0.44 -5.35
C MET A 54 -3.33 0.90 -5.97
N GLY A 55 -3.04 1.99 -5.27
CA GLY A 55 -3.26 3.34 -5.79
C GLY A 55 -2.35 3.63 -6.98
N LYS A 56 -2.83 4.48 -7.90
CA LYS A 56 -1.99 5.03 -8.97
C LYS A 56 -1.07 6.11 -8.42
N GLU A 57 0.04 6.35 -9.13
CA GLU A 57 0.92 7.48 -8.87
C GLU A 57 0.13 8.80 -8.90
N VAL A 58 0.34 9.62 -7.86
CA VAL A 58 -0.11 11.01 -7.86
C VAL A 58 1.00 11.83 -8.52
N SER A 59 0.78 12.23 -9.76
CA SER A 59 1.66 13.19 -10.44
C SER A 59 1.53 14.54 -9.74
N THR A 60 2.53 14.95 -8.98
CA THR A 60 2.62 16.33 -8.51
C THR A 60 2.86 17.23 -9.73
N VAL A 61 1.81 17.89 -10.22
CA VAL A 61 1.95 18.95 -11.21
C VAL A 61 2.54 20.15 -10.48
N ASN A 62 3.85 20.33 -10.58
CA ASN A 62 4.50 21.57 -10.15
C ASN A 62 4.11 22.65 -11.15
N PHE A 63 3.10 23.46 -10.82
CA PHE A 63 2.85 24.71 -11.51
C PHE A 63 4.01 25.66 -11.16
N ILE A 64 5.04 25.65 -11.99
CA ILE A 64 6.02 26.75 -12.04
C ILE A 64 5.35 27.80 -12.93
N ASP A 65 4.63 28.72 -12.30
CA ASP A 65 4.14 29.93 -12.97
C ASP A 65 5.36 30.70 -13.50
N ARG A 66 5.39 30.97 -14.81
CA ARG A 66 6.49 31.65 -15.51
C ARG A 66 6.15 33.11 -15.76
#